data_AF-A0A8T0YU35-F1
#
_entry.id   AF-A0A8T0YU35-F1
#
_cell.length_a   1.000
_cell.length_b   1.000
_cell.length_c   1.000
_cell.angle_alpha   90.00
_cell.angle_beta   90.00
_cell.angle_gamma   90.00
#
_symmetry.space_group_name_H-M   'P 1'
#
loop_
_entity.id
_entity.type
_entity.pdbx_description
1 polymer ?
#
loop_
_entity_poly.entity_id
_entity_poly.type
_entity_poly.pdbx_seq_one_letter_code
_entity_poly.pdbx_strand_id
1 'polypeptide(L)'
;MKVCLLRRAKLEKPRKVTEKSKKTQERTVKAQRKKSTETLLEREFSKVKVFRSVVCRLQTICPDQRLVEEIKRTARAMKQIHLETWHLVNLRTLRSLENDLPLPEYGKTFFDHCYAGVASTSQSYAIATKNPSLWDSIQIYRAGRTRAGLEEVANMTGYSQLKQAMREQLVVNAGLMIREHFRKRLRAYVSIKFGKTGDDLTSEEEKASKTLVGQIVYACYNVEETDMLEARQTRDVLTPDGEEWIEKWIPWPDNIKKNGMEVYIRLI
;
A
#
# COMPACT_ATOMS: atom_id res chain seq x y z
N MET A 1 9.63 -77.24 -19.55
CA MET A 1 9.99 -77.60 -18.15
C MET A 1 9.02 -76.95 -17.18
N LYS A 2 8.46 -77.77 -16.28
CA LYS A 2 7.85 -77.56 -14.94
C LYS A 2 7.55 -76.10 -14.48
N VAL A 3 6.27 -75.74 -14.19
CA VAL A 3 5.58 -75.72 -12.85
C VAL A 3 6.02 -74.49 -12.02
N CYS A 4 5.20 -73.63 -11.37
CA CYS A 4 3.96 -73.79 -10.62
C CYS A 4 3.21 -72.44 -10.44
N LEU A 5 1.89 -72.54 -10.22
CA LEU A 5 0.96 -71.52 -9.73
C LEU A 5 1.29 -71.02 -8.30
N LEU A 6 0.83 -69.80 -7.95
CA LEU A 6 0.07 -69.53 -6.72
C LEU A 6 -0.62 -68.15 -6.74
N ARG A 7 -1.96 -68.18 -6.84
CA ARG A 7 -2.87 -67.11 -6.40
C ARG A 7 -3.00 -67.15 -4.86
N ARG A 8 -3.16 -66.01 -4.21
CA ARG A 8 -3.92 -65.78 -2.94
C ARG A 8 -4.04 -64.25 -2.74
N ALA A 9 -5.20 -63.61 -2.94
CA ALA A 9 -6.41 -63.54 -2.11
C ALA A 9 -6.23 -62.72 -0.80
N LYS A 10 -7.14 -61.74 -0.64
CA LYS A 10 -7.29 -60.73 0.42
C LYS A 10 -7.08 -61.21 1.86
N LEU A 11 -6.52 -60.33 2.70
CA LEU A 11 -6.72 -60.31 4.16
C LEU A 11 -6.84 -58.86 4.64
N GLU A 12 -8.09 -58.40 4.82
CA GLU A 12 -8.43 -57.31 5.73
C GLU A 12 -8.46 -57.84 7.17
N LYS A 13 -8.04 -56.99 8.13
CA LYS A 13 -8.56 -56.76 9.51
C LYS A 13 -7.41 -56.36 10.47
N PRO A 14 -7.67 -55.74 11.65
CA PRO A 14 -8.75 -54.83 12.05
C PRO A 14 -8.26 -53.57 12.81
N ARG A 15 -9.18 -52.63 13.02
CA ARG A 15 -9.09 -51.45 13.91
C ARG A 15 -8.58 -51.82 15.31
N LYS A 16 -7.64 -51.01 15.84
CA LYS A 16 -7.44 -50.85 17.29
C LYS A 16 -8.06 -49.52 17.74
N VAL A 17 -9.17 -49.64 18.45
CA VAL A 17 -9.76 -48.60 19.30
C VAL A 17 -9.03 -48.65 20.64
N THR A 18 -8.53 -47.51 21.11
CA THR A 18 -8.17 -47.31 22.52
C THR A 18 -9.08 -46.22 23.07
N GLU A 19 -9.79 -46.56 24.15
CA GLU A 19 -10.83 -45.76 24.77
C GLU A 19 -10.28 -45.06 26.03
N LYS A 20 -10.80 -43.83 26.25
CA LYS A 20 -10.89 -43.06 27.51
C LYS A 20 -9.69 -42.22 27.96
N SER A 21 -9.86 -40.91 27.88
CA SER A 21 -10.17 -40.15 29.10
C SER A 21 -11.02 -38.92 28.78
N LYS A 22 -12.21 -38.86 29.39
CA LYS A 22 -13.12 -37.71 29.39
C LYS A 22 -12.54 -36.66 30.33
N LYS A 23 -12.22 -35.48 29.82
CA LYS A 23 -12.14 -34.27 30.64
C LYS A 23 -13.05 -33.21 30.02
N THR A 24 -14.20 -33.03 30.65
CA THR A 24 -15.13 -31.93 30.42
C THR A 24 -14.40 -30.62 30.75
N GLN A 25 -14.30 -29.72 29.77
CA GLN A 25 -14.02 -28.30 30.01
C GLN A 25 -15.17 -27.48 29.45
N GLU A 26 -15.79 -26.71 30.33
CA GLU A 26 -16.86 -25.77 30.02
C GLU A 26 -16.35 -24.52 29.28
N ARG A 27 -17.19 -24.07 28.33
CA ARG A 27 -17.41 -22.69 27.82
C ARG A 27 -16.20 -21.80 27.46
N THR A 28 -16.20 -21.38 26.19
CA THR A 28 -16.48 -19.96 25.85
C THR A 28 -16.99 -19.88 24.42
N VAL A 29 -18.22 -19.36 24.25
CA VAL A 29 -18.79 -19.02 22.95
C VAL A 29 -17.96 -17.89 22.36
N LYS A 30 -17.19 -18.18 21.30
CA LYS A 30 -16.53 -17.12 20.53
C LYS A 30 -17.61 -16.25 19.90
N ALA A 31 -17.54 -14.95 20.19
CA ALA A 31 -18.41 -13.93 19.62
C ALA A 31 -18.52 -14.10 18.10
N GLN A 32 -19.76 -14.21 17.60
CA GLN A 32 -20.04 -14.13 16.17
C GLN A 32 -19.60 -12.76 15.68
N ARG A 33 -18.51 -12.75 14.90
CA ARG A 33 -18.02 -11.57 14.20
C ARG A 33 -19.10 -11.10 13.23
N LYS A 34 -19.77 -9.98 13.53
CA LYS A 34 -20.67 -9.31 12.59
C LYS A 34 -19.88 -8.98 11.32
N LYS A 35 -20.28 -9.55 10.19
CA LYS A 35 -19.73 -9.23 8.87
C LYS A 35 -20.10 -7.78 8.55
N SER A 36 -19.10 -6.96 8.22
CA SER A 36 -19.31 -5.65 7.64
C SER A 36 -20.01 -5.78 6.29
N THR A 37 -20.85 -4.81 5.96
CA THR A 37 -21.52 -4.69 4.68
C THR A 37 -20.47 -4.32 3.62
N GLU A 38 -19.85 -5.33 3.01
CA GLU A 38 -18.91 -5.14 1.88
C GLU A 38 -19.56 -4.32 0.76
N THR A 39 -18.80 -3.36 0.25
CA THR A 39 -19.14 -2.61 -0.97
C THR A 39 -19.15 -3.52 -2.21
N LEU A 40 -19.82 -3.11 -3.30
CA LEU A 40 -19.86 -3.88 -4.54
C LEU A 40 -18.46 -4.17 -5.11
N LEU A 41 -17.53 -3.22 -5.00
CA LEU A 41 -16.12 -3.39 -5.37
C LEU A 41 -15.40 -4.43 -4.49
N GLU A 42 -15.65 -4.44 -3.18
CA GLU A 42 -15.11 -5.48 -2.29
C GLU A 42 -15.69 -6.86 -2.61
N ARG A 43 -16.98 -6.96 -2.97
CA ARG A 43 -17.57 -8.24 -3.42
C ARG A 43 -16.95 -8.75 -4.71
N GLU A 44 -16.65 -7.86 -5.67
CA GLU A 44 -15.96 -8.28 -6.89
C GLU A 44 -14.52 -8.71 -6.63
N PHE A 45 -13.81 -8.03 -5.73
CA PHE A 45 -12.47 -8.44 -5.28
C PHE A 45 -12.50 -9.79 -4.53
N SER A 46 -13.50 -10.00 -3.66
CA SER A 46 -13.69 -11.20 -2.84
C SER A 46 -14.21 -12.41 -3.63
N LYS A 47 -14.93 -12.19 -4.73
CA LYS A 47 -15.40 -13.26 -5.64
C LYS A 47 -14.26 -13.87 -6.47
N VAL A 48 -13.17 -13.13 -6.69
CA VAL A 48 -11.94 -13.68 -7.26
C VAL A 48 -11.12 -14.35 -6.15
N LYS A 49 -11.72 -15.38 -5.52
CA LYS A 49 -11.02 -16.28 -4.61
C LYS A 49 -10.15 -17.26 -5.41
N VAL A 50 -9.08 -16.76 -6.03
CA VAL A 50 -7.98 -17.61 -6.50
C VAL A 50 -6.63 -16.94 -6.22
N PHE A 51 -6.27 -16.89 -4.94
CA PHE A 51 -4.85 -16.93 -4.56
C PHE A 51 -4.58 -18.25 -3.83
N ARG A 52 -4.82 -19.38 -4.53
CA ARG A 52 -4.02 -20.59 -4.26
C ARG A 52 -2.61 -20.27 -4.75
N SER A 53 -1.61 -20.37 -3.88
CA SER A 53 -0.23 -19.95 -4.15
C SER A 53 0.20 -20.27 -5.59
N VAL A 54 0.63 -19.24 -6.33
CA VAL A 54 1.13 -19.36 -7.72
C VAL A 54 2.26 -20.40 -7.80
N VAL A 55 3.01 -20.57 -6.70
CA VAL A 55 4.12 -21.53 -6.56
C VAL A 55 3.68 -22.97 -6.77
N CYS A 56 2.47 -23.37 -6.33
CA CYS A 56 1.99 -24.76 -6.49
C CYS A 56 1.50 -25.09 -7.90
N ARG A 57 1.29 -24.11 -8.80
CA ARG A 57 0.78 -24.36 -10.16
C ARG A 57 1.86 -24.33 -11.25
N LEU A 58 2.97 -23.61 -11.03
CA LEU A 58 4.02 -23.49 -12.04
C LEU A 58 4.62 -24.85 -12.43
N GLN A 59 4.91 -25.71 -11.44
CA GLN A 59 5.42 -27.07 -11.69
C GLN A 59 4.39 -28.00 -12.34
N THR A 60 3.09 -27.72 -12.17
CA THR A 60 2.01 -28.49 -12.81
C THR A 60 1.79 -28.05 -14.26
N ILE A 61 2.09 -26.80 -14.60
CA ILE A 61 1.90 -26.21 -15.94
C ILE A 61 3.17 -26.34 -16.78
N CYS A 62 4.35 -26.28 -16.15
CA CYS A 62 5.65 -26.38 -16.80
C CYS A 62 6.49 -27.47 -16.12
N PRO A 63 6.72 -28.62 -16.79
CA PRO A 63 7.56 -29.68 -16.25
C PRO A 63 9.06 -29.37 -16.35
N ASP A 64 9.46 -28.36 -17.14
CA ASP A 64 10.85 -27.94 -17.24
C ASP A 64 11.29 -27.20 -15.98
N GLN A 65 12.06 -27.91 -15.15
CA GLN A 65 12.56 -27.39 -13.90
C GLN A 65 13.51 -26.19 -14.07
N ARG A 66 14.26 -26.11 -15.17
CA ARG A 66 15.14 -24.95 -15.43
C ARG A 66 14.31 -23.70 -15.71
N LEU A 67 13.27 -23.85 -16.55
CA LEU A 67 12.36 -22.74 -16.84
C LEU A 67 11.60 -22.28 -15.60
N VAL A 68 11.13 -23.21 -14.76
CA VAL A 68 10.46 -22.89 -13.50
C VAL A 68 11.37 -22.11 -12.56
N GLU A 69 12.63 -22.51 -12.40
CA GLU A 69 13.57 -21.79 -11.54
C GLU A 69 13.94 -20.41 -12.11
N GLU A 70 14.05 -20.27 -13.43
CA GLU A 70 14.29 -18.98 -14.07
C GLU A 70 13.11 -18.01 -13.88
N ILE A 71 11.87 -18.50 -14.02
CA ILE A 71 10.66 -17.72 -13.73
C ILE A 71 10.64 -17.26 -12.27
N LYS A 72 10.98 -18.16 -11.33
CA LYS A 72 11.04 -17.81 -9.89
C LYS A 72 12.12 -16.75 -9.63
N ARG A 73 13.30 -16.89 -10.21
CA ARG A 73 14.40 -15.92 -10.08
C ARG A 73 13.98 -14.55 -10.60
N THR A 74 13.41 -14.51 -11.80
CA THR A 74 12.88 -13.31 -12.45
C THR A 74 11.81 -12.62 -11.60
N ALA A 75 10.84 -13.38 -11.08
CA ALA A 75 9.78 -12.85 -10.24
C ALA A 75 10.32 -12.27 -8.93
N ARG A 76 11.31 -12.91 -8.30
CA ARG A 76 11.97 -12.41 -7.09
C ARG A 76 12.73 -11.11 -7.37
N ALA A 77 13.53 -11.08 -8.43
CA ALA A 77 14.30 -9.89 -8.81
C ALA A 77 13.38 -8.70 -9.14
N MET A 78 12.29 -8.93 -9.87
CA MET A 78 11.27 -7.88 -10.12
C MET A 78 10.61 -7.39 -8.84
N LYS A 79 10.25 -8.31 -7.93
CA LYS A 79 9.64 -7.92 -6.66
C LYS A 79 10.61 -7.12 -5.79
N GLN A 80 11.88 -7.51 -5.77
CA GLN A 80 12.94 -6.77 -5.08
C GLN A 80 13.05 -5.36 -5.64
N ILE A 81 13.22 -5.22 -6.96
CA ILE A 81 13.31 -3.90 -7.60
C ILE A 81 12.07 -3.05 -7.30
N HIS A 82 10.86 -3.63 -7.35
CA HIS A 82 9.63 -2.92 -7.02
C HIS A 82 9.64 -2.35 -5.60
N LEU A 83 9.94 -3.20 -4.61
CA LEU A 83 9.92 -2.81 -3.19
C LEU A 83 11.01 -1.79 -2.88
N GLU A 84 12.19 -1.97 -3.46
CA GLU A 84 13.31 -1.05 -3.25
C GLU A 84 13.10 0.29 -3.96
N THR A 85 12.50 0.29 -5.15
CA THR A 85 12.08 1.52 -5.83
C THR A 85 11.08 2.28 -4.97
N TRP A 86 10.10 1.58 -4.38
CA TRP A 86 9.16 2.20 -3.45
C TRP A 86 9.82 2.73 -2.18
N HIS A 87 10.80 2.01 -1.64
CA HIS A 87 11.58 2.49 -0.50
C HIS A 87 12.36 3.77 -0.83
N LEU A 88 13.00 3.84 -1.99
CA LEU A 88 13.70 5.05 -2.45
C LEU A 88 12.73 6.22 -2.66
N VAL A 89 11.53 5.96 -3.19
CA VAL A 89 10.46 6.98 -3.31
C VAL A 89 10.13 7.54 -1.93
N ASN A 90 9.86 6.68 -0.94
CA ASN A 90 9.55 7.11 0.43
C ASN A 90 10.71 7.90 1.05
N LEU A 91 11.95 7.44 0.87
CA LEU A 91 13.13 8.15 1.35
C LEU A 91 13.20 9.56 0.75
N ARG A 92 13.01 9.68 -0.56
CA ARG A 92 13.01 10.99 -1.23
C ARG A 92 11.88 11.88 -0.73
N THR A 93 10.68 11.34 -0.54
CA THR A 93 9.54 12.08 0.02
C THR A 93 9.84 12.57 1.42
N LEU A 94 10.28 11.71 2.34
CA LEU A 94 10.59 12.08 3.72
C LEU A 94 11.68 13.14 3.80
N ARG A 95 12.75 12.99 3.01
CA ARG A 95 13.80 14.02 2.93
C ARG A 95 13.28 15.35 2.42
N SER A 96 12.31 15.33 1.51
CA SER A 96 11.66 16.55 1.04
C SER A 96 10.99 17.30 2.17
N LEU A 97 10.27 16.55 3.01
CA LEU A 97 9.53 17.10 4.14
C LEU A 97 10.46 17.59 5.24
N GLU A 98 11.51 16.83 5.55
CA GLU A 98 12.46 17.15 6.62
C GLU A 98 13.36 18.36 6.30
N ASN A 99 13.65 18.59 5.01
CA ASN A 99 14.60 19.62 4.58
C ASN A 99 13.94 20.75 3.77
N ASP A 100 12.61 20.90 3.85
CA ASP A 100 11.84 21.90 3.11
C ASP A 100 12.13 21.94 1.59
N LEU A 101 12.40 20.77 0.99
CA LEU A 101 12.67 20.66 -0.44
C LEU A 101 11.36 20.41 -1.20
N PRO A 102 11.24 20.88 -2.46
CA PRO A 102 10.09 20.59 -3.31
C PRO A 102 9.81 19.10 -3.40
N LEU A 103 8.55 18.73 -3.15
CA LEU A 103 8.08 17.35 -3.30
C LEU A 103 8.28 16.87 -4.75
N PRO A 104 8.62 15.58 -4.96
CA PRO A 104 8.72 15.05 -6.30
C PRO A 104 7.39 15.15 -7.06
N GLU A 105 7.45 15.43 -8.36
CA GLU A 105 6.36 15.10 -9.26
C GLU A 105 6.30 13.57 -9.38
N TYR A 106 5.30 12.95 -8.74
CA TYR A 106 5.09 11.49 -8.73
C TYR A 106 4.58 10.96 -10.08
N GLY A 107 5.27 11.32 -11.17
CA GLY A 107 5.00 10.91 -12.54
C GLY A 107 5.98 9.86 -13.05
N LYS A 108 5.79 9.43 -14.30
CA LYS A 108 6.55 8.33 -14.91
C LYS A 108 8.07 8.55 -14.84
N THR A 109 8.54 9.74 -15.19
CA THR A 109 9.96 10.12 -15.18
C THR A 109 10.61 9.97 -13.82
N PHE A 110 9.92 10.38 -12.75
CA PHE A 110 10.43 10.26 -11.38
C PHE A 110 10.63 8.80 -10.99
N PHE A 111 9.66 7.94 -11.28
CA PHE A 111 9.77 6.51 -10.99
C PHE A 111 10.81 5.80 -11.86
N ASP A 112 11.00 6.22 -13.11
CA ASP A 112 12.06 5.70 -13.98
C ASP A 112 13.45 6.05 -13.42
N HIS A 113 13.64 7.28 -12.92
CA HIS A 113 14.88 7.64 -12.25
C HIS A 113 15.09 6.89 -10.93
N CYS A 114 14.04 6.68 -10.13
CA CYS A 114 14.14 5.87 -8.91
C CYS A 114 14.53 4.42 -9.24
N TYR A 115 13.89 3.83 -10.25
CA TYR A 115 14.22 2.49 -10.75
C TYR A 115 15.69 2.41 -11.17
N ALA A 116 16.17 3.37 -11.96
CA ALA A 116 17.56 3.43 -12.42
C ALA A 116 18.57 3.72 -11.28
N GLY A 117 18.12 4.34 -10.18
CA GLY A 117 18.90 4.50 -8.97
C GLY A 117 19.08 3.19 -8.18
N VAL A 118 18.03 2.35 -8.17
CA VAL A 118 17.98 1.05 -7.48
C VAL A 118 18.69 -0.03 -8.29
N ALA A 119 18.27 -0.24 -9.54
CA ALA A 119 18.90 -1.19 -10.44
C ALA A 119 20.20 -0.57 -10.96
N SER A 120 21.31 -1.27 -10.83
CA SER A 120 22.62 -0.75 -11.22
C SER A 120 22.72 -0.50 -12.72
N THR A 121 22.38 0.74 -13.08
CA THR A 121 22.39 1.23 -14.46
C THR A 121 23.47 2.30 -14.62
N SER A 122 24.00 2.41 -15.84
CA SER A 122 24.91 3.49 -16.24
C SER A 122 24.26 4.89 -16.23
N GLN A 123 22.95 4.99 -15.98
CA GLN A 123 22.20 6.26 -15.98
C GLN A 123 22.47 7.15 -14.77
N SER A 124 23.32 6.70 -13.85
CA SER A 124 23.68 7.44 -12.62
C SER A 124 24.09 8.90 -12.89
N TYR A 125 24.90 9.15 -13.92
CA TYR A 125 25.32 10.52 -14.30
C TYR A 125 24.16 11.39 -14.79
N ALA A 126 23.27 10.84 -15.63
CA ALA A 126 22.12 11.57 -16.15
C ALA A 126 21.13 11.97 -15.05
N ILE A 127 20.95 11.13 -14.03
CA ILE A 127 20.11 11.44 -12.87
C ILE A 127 20.74 12.54 -12.02
N ALA A 128 22.06 12.45 -11.77
CA ALA A 128 22.79 13.46 -11.02
C ALA A 128 22.64 14.86 -11.62
N THR A 129 22.68 14.98 -12.96
CA THR A 129 22.51 16.26 -13.65
C THR A 129 21.06 16.73 -13.69
N LYS A 130 20.10 15.84 -13.97
CA LYS A 130 18.69 16.23 -14.21
C LYS A 130 17.87 16.36 -12.93
N ASN A 131 18.24 15.64 -11.87
CA ASN A 131 17.52 15.63 -10.60
C ASN A 131 18.52 15.44 -9.43
N PRO A 132 19.29 16.49 -9.10
CA PRO A 132 20.33 16.41 -8.06
C PRO A 132 19.76 16.02 -6.69
N SER A 133 18.55 16.50 -6.35
CA SER A 133 17.88 16.14 -5.10
C SER A 133 17.53 14.65 -5.01
N LEU A 134 17.08 14.05 -6.12
CA LEU A 134 16.89 12.59 -6.18
C LEU A 134 18.22 11.85 -6.13
N TRP A 135 19.26 12.38 -6.79
CA TRP A 135 20.58 11.78 -6.74
C TRP A 135 21.13 11.66 -5.33
N ASP A 136 21.01 12.70 -4.51
CA ASP A 136 21.40 12.62 -3.10
C ASP A 136 20.63 11.53 -2.36
N SER A 137 19.35 11.35 -2.68
CA SER A 137 18.52 10.29 -2.07
C SER A 137 18.97 8.90 -2.51
N ILE A 138 19.39 8.75 -3.77
CA ILE A 138 20.01 7.52 -4.28
C ILE A 138 21.32 7.23 -3.56
N GLN A 139 22.16 8.24 -3.28
CA GLN A 139 23.40 8.05 -2.55
C GLN A 139 23.17 7.55 -1.13
N ILE A 140 22.24 8.16 -0.39
CA ILE A 140 21.86 7.70 0.95
C ILE A 140 21.33 6.27 0.90
N TYR A 141 20.44 5.99 -0.05
CA TYR A 141 19.89 4.66 -0.27
C TYR A 141 21.00 3.61 -0.50
N ARG A 142 21.92 3.87 -1.43
CA ARG A 142 23.04 2.98 -1.76
C ARG A 142 23.95 2.77 -0.55
N ALA A 143 24.30 3.83 0.17
CA ALA A 143 25.09 3.72 1.40
C ALA A 143 24.40 2.85 2.46
N GLY A 144 23.07 2.98 2.59
CA GLY A 144 22.26 2.13 3.47
C GLY A 144 22.31 0.65 3.09
N ARG A 145 22.20 0.33 1.79
CA ARG A 145 22.35 -1.05 1.30
C ARG A 145 23.72 -1.64 1.60
N THR A 146 24.77 -0.89 1.30
CA THR A 146 26.15 -1.31 1.54
C THR A 146 26.37 -1.62 3.02
N ARG A 147 25.85 -0.75 3.91
CA ARG A 147 25.91 -0.97 5.36
C ARG A 147 25.16 -2.23 5.80
N ALA A 148 24.06 -2.57 5.14
CA ALA A 148 23.28 -3.77 5.41
C ALA A 148 23.85 -5.04 4.75
N GLY A 149 24.97 -4.95 4.02
CA GLY A 149 25.57 -6.09 3.32
C GLY A 149 24.69 -6.67 2.21
N LEU A 150 23.80 -5.85 1.62
CA LEU A 150 22.89 -6.29 0.57
C LEU A 150 23.60 -6.31 -0.79
N GLU A 151 23.43 -7.41 -1.54
CA GLU A 151 23.97 -7.57 -2.90
C GLU A 151 23.44 -6.49 -3.86
N GLU A 152 24.17 -6.27 -4.95
CA GLU A 152 23.76 -5.33 -5.98
C GLU A 152 22.46 -5.78 -6.69
N VAL A 153 21.57 -4.84 -6.98
CA VAL A 153 20.35 -5.15 -7.71
C VAL A 153 20.62 -5.10 -9.21
N ALA A 154 20.70 -6.28 -9.81
CA ALA A 154 20.93 -6.42 -11.24
C ALA A 154 19.83 -5.73 -12.06
N ASN A 155 20.24 -5.00 -13.10
CA ASN A 155 19.31 -4.49 -14.09
C ASN A 155 18.77 -5.64 -14.95
N MET A 156 17.47 -5.90 -14.85
CA MET A 156 16.80 -6.92 -15.67
C MET A 156 16.52 -6.42 -17.09
N THR A 157 17.36 -6.80 -18.06
CA THR A 157 17.15 -6.50 -19.48
C THR A 157 16.02 -7.37 -20.08
N GLY A 158 15.34 -6.87 -21.11
CA GLY A 158 14.27 -7.62 -21.80
C GLY A 158 12.88 -7.59 -21.18
N TYR A 159 12.71 -7.04 -19.97
CA TYR A 159 11.43 -7.00 -19.24
C TYR A 159 10.74 -5.62 -19.30
N SER A 160 10.80 -4.92 -20.43
CA SER A 160 10.32 -3.52 -20.57
C SER A 160 8.83 -3.36 -20.22
N GLN A 161 7.97 -4.26 -20.70
CA GLN A 161 6.53 -4.22 -20.42
C GLN A 161 6.22 -4.41 -18.94
N LEU A 162 6.94 -5.33 -18.26
CA LEU A 162 6.75 -5.57 -16.83
C LEU A 162 7.21 -4.37 -16.01
N LYS A 163 8.35 -3.76 -16.37
CA LYS A 163 8.82 -2.50 -15.75
C LYS A 163 7.80 -1.38 -15.93
N GLN A 164 7.17 -1.29 -17.11
CA GLN A 164 6.10 -0.34 -17.36
C GLN A 164 4.89 -0.55 -16.45
N ALA A 165 4.39 -1.79 -16.36
CA ALA A 165 3.27 -2.10 -15.48
C ALA A 165 3.60 -1.80 -14.00
N MET A 166 4.83 -2.12 -13.56
CA MET A 166 5.31 -1.79 -12.22
C MET A 166 5.32 -0.28 -11.96
N ARG A 167 5.78 0.53 -12.93
CA ARG A 167 5.77 1.98 -12.82
C ARG A 167 4.36 2.54 -12.72
N GLU A 168 3.43 2.04 -13.53
CA GLU A 168 2.03 2.45 -13.48
C GLU A 168 1.40 2.14 -12.11
N GLN A 169 1.74 0.97 -11.53
CA GLN A 169 1.36 0.64 -10.15
C GLN A 169 1.98 1.59 -9.12
N LEU A 170 3.26 1.97 -9.27
CA LEU A 170 3.92 2.90 -8.34
C LEU A 170 3.28 4.30 -8.37
N VAL A 171 2.91 4.80 -9.56
CA VAL A 171 2.15 6.06 -9.70
C VAL A 171 0.81 5.98 -8.96
N VAL A 172 0.06 4.89 -9.16
CA VAL A 172 -1.21 4.68 -8.45
C VAL A 172 -1.01 4.60 -6.94
N ASN A 173 0.00 3.87 -6.48
CA ASN A 173 0.33 3.73 -5.07
C ASN A 173 0.69 5.07 -4.42
N ALA A 174 1.49 5.89 -5.09
CA ALA A 174 1.80 7.24 -4.62
C ALA A 174 0.54 8.11 -4.52
N GLY A 175 -0.33 8.08 -5.52
CA GLY A 175 -1.61 8.77 -5.47
C GLY A 175 -2.49 8.32 -4.31
N LEU A 176 -2.59 7.01 -4.05
CA LEU A 176 -3.34 6.46 -2.92
C LEU A 176 -2.76 6.88 -1.57
N MET A 177 -1.43 6.81 -1.44
CA MET A 177 -0.73 7.22 -0.22
C MET A 177 -0.96 8.71 0.09
N ILE A 178 -0.80 9.59 -0.90
CA ILE A 178 -1.04 11.04 -0.75
C ILE A 178 -2.48 11.30 -0.31
N ARG A 179 -3.45 10.67 -1.00
CA ARG A 179 -4.88 10.78 -0.67
C ARG A 179 -5.19 10.33 0.75
N GLU A 180 -4.61 9.22 1.18
CA GLU A 180 -4.84 8.66 2.51
C GLU A 180 -4.22 9.53 3.61
N HIS A 181 -3.00 10.04 3.40
CA HIS A 181 -2.39 10.99 4.35
C HIS A 181 -3.20 12.27 4.46
N PHE A 182 -3.63 12.83 3.32
CA PHE A 182 -4.50 13.98 3.30
C PHE A 182 -5.79 13.72 4.09
N ARG A 183 -6.49 12.61 3.80
CA ARG A 183 -7.74 12.24 4.48
C ARG A 183 -7.56 12.12 6.00
N LYS A 184 -6.45 11.52 6.46
CA LYS A 184 -6.13 11.39 7.88
C LYS A 184 -5.90 12.75 8.55
N ARG A 185 -5.12 13.63 7.91
CA ARG A 185 -4.83 14.98 8.43
C ARG A 185 -6.08 15.86 8.44
N LEU A 186 -6.85 15.86 7.35
CA LEU A 186 -8.14 16.54 7.27
C LEU A 186 -9.07 16.10 8.41
N ARG A 187 -9.19 14.78 8.61
CA ARG A 187 -10.02 14.25 9.71
C ARG A 187 -9.54 14.73 11.07
N ALA A 188 -8.23 14.73 11.33
CA ALA A 188 -7.68 15.24 12.58
C ALA A 188 -8.01 16.73 12.78
N TYR A 189 -7.76 17.55 11.76
CA TYR A 189 -8.08 18.99 11.79
C TYR A 189 -9.58 19.25 12.05
N VAL A 190 -10.46 18.59 11.29
CA VAL A 190 -11.92 18.74 11.44
C VAL A 190 -12.37 18.26 12.83
N SER A 191 -11.80 17.17 13.34
CA SER A 191 -12.10 16.68 14.69
C SER A 191 -11.69 17.67 15.77
N ILE A 192 -10.56 18.37 15.60
CA ILE A 192 -10.10 19.38 16.54
C ILE A 192 -10.93 20.66 16.46
N LYS A 193 -11.32 21.08 15.25
CA LYS A 193 -12.02 22.34 15.03
C LYS A 193 -13.52 22.25 15.32
N PHE A 194 -14.16 21.13 14.96
CA PHE A 194 -15.62 20.97 15.00
C PHE A 194 -16.07 19.75 15.82
N GLY A 195 -15.14 18.88 16.22
CA GLY A 195 -15.46 17.75 17.08
C GLY A 195 -15.72 18.21 18.52
N LYS A 196 -16.62 17.50 19.20
CA LYS A 196 -16.82 17.62 20.65
C LYS A 196 -16.01 16.53 21.34
N THR A 197 -15.29 16.90 22.38
CA THR A 197 -14.57 15.98 23.26
C THR A 197 -14.82 16.37 24.72
N GLY A 198 -15.00 15.39 25.60
CA GLY A 198 -15.27 15.60 27.02
C GLY A 198 -15.87 14.35 27.66
N ASP A 199 -15.47 14.06 28.91
CA ASP A 199 -15.94 12.87 29.66
C ASP A 199 -17.43 12.94 29.99
N ASP A 200 -18.03 14.14 29.95
CA ASP A 200 -19.43 14.41 30.25
C ASP A 200 -20.35 14.34 29.01
N LEU A 201 -19.83 13.99 27.82
CA LEU A 201 -20.65 13.87 26.62
C LEU A 201 -21.55 12.64 26.68
N THR A 202 -22.82 12.84 26.35
CA THR A 202 -23.73 11.70 26.15
C THR A 202 -23.33 10.90 24.90
N SER A 203 -23.70 9.62 24.86
CA SER A 203 -23.44 8.78 23.68
C SER A 203 -24.09 9.32 22.40
N GLU A 204 -25.20 10.05 22.51
CA GLU A 204 -25.90 10.66 21.38
C GLU A 204 -25.12 11.85 20.82
N GLU A 205 -24.58 12.70 21.69
CA GLU A 205 -23.74 13.84 21.31
C GLU A 205 -22.41 13.39 20.68
N GLU A 206 -21.79 12.34 21.23
CA GLU A 206 -20.56 11.78 20.65
C GLU A 206 -20.82 11.24 19.24
N LYS A 207 -21.95 10.56 19.04
CA LYS A 207 -22.36 10.04 17.73
C LYS A 207 -22.69 11.15 16.75
N ALA A 208 -23.40 12.20 17.20
CA ALA A 208 -23.71 13.36 16.39
C ALA A 208 -22.42 14.09 15.96
N SER A 209 -21.47 14.26 16.87
CA SER A 209 -20.17 14.89 16.57
C SER A 209 -19.36 14.07 15.57
N LYS A 210 -19.24 12.74 15.75
CA LYS A 210 -18.58 11.86 14.77
C LYS A 210 -19.23 11.91 13.40
N THR A 211 -20.57 12.02 13.35
CA THR A 211 -21.33 12.13 12.11
C THR A 211 -21.03 13.45 11.41
N LEU A 212 -21.07 14.56 12.13
CA LEU A 212 -20.73 15.90 11.61
C LEU A 212 -19.30 15.92 11.05
N VAL A 213 -18.32 15.45 11.82
CA VAL A 213 -16.92 15.33 11.36
C VAL A 213 -16.85 14.48 10.09
N GLY A 214 -17.58 13.37 10.04
CA GLY A 214 -17.66 12.51 8.86
C GLY A 214 -18.20 13.22 7.62
N GLN A 215 -19.27 14.00 7.78
CA GLN A 215 -19.90 14.78 6.71
C GLN A 215 -19.01 15.91 6.21
N ILE A 216 -18.37 16.66 7.11
CA ILE A 216 -17.41 17.71 6.73
C ILE A 216 -16.23 17.09 5.97
N VAL A 217 -15.64 16.00 6.51
CA VAL A 217 -14.55 15.30 5.83
C VAL A 217 -15.00 14.80 4.46
N TYR A 218 -16.22 14.28 4.32
CA TYR A 218 -16.77 13.83 3.04
C TYR A 218 -16.96 14.99 2.07
N ALA A 219 -17.56 16.11 2.50
CA ALA A 219 -17.74 17.29 1.67
C ALA A 219 -16.39 17.85 1.22
N CYS A 220 -15.42 18.02 2.13
CA CYS A 220 -14.05 18.38 1.78
C CYS A 220 -13.29 17.25 1.06
N TYR A 221 -13.88 16.05 0.94
CA TYR A 221 -13.36 14.97 0.11
C TYR A 221 -13.82 15.07 -1.36
N ASN A 222 -14.92 15.77 -1.64
CA ASN A 222 -15.54 15.85 -2.97
C ASN A 222 -15.48 17.27 -3.55
N VAL A 223 -15.64 17.37 -4.87
CA VAL A 223 -15.67 18.64 -5.61
C VAL A 223 -17.06 19.24 -5.72
N GLU A 224 -18.09 18.41 -5.50
CA GLU A 224 -19.48 18.84 -5.49
C GLU A 224 -19.70 20.01 -4.53
N GLU A 225 -20.55 20.95 -4.92
CA GLU A 225 -20.97 22.02 -4.04
C GLU A 225 -21.58 21.45 -2.76
N THR A 226 -21.31 22.12 -1.64
CA THR A 226 -21.86 21.76 -0.34
C THR A 226 -22.53 22.99 0.26
N ASP A 227 -23.69 22.79 0.88
CA ASP A 227 -24.41 23.79 1.66
C ASP A 227 -23.93 23.84 3.12
N MET A 228 -23.12 22.87 3.54
CA MET A 228 -22.56 22.82 4.89
C MET A 228 -21.56 23.96 5.12
N LEU A 229 -21.90 24.85 6.06
CA LEU A 229 -21.07 26.01 6.40
C LEU A 229 -19.68 25.61 6.89
N GLU A 230 -19.58 24.60 7.75
CA GLU A 230 -18.32 24.11 8.30
C GLU A 230 -17.41 23.50 7.22
N ALA A 231 -18.02 22.87 6.21
CA ALA A 231 -17.30 22.35 5.06
C ALA A 231 -16.77 23.48 4.18
N ARG A 232 -17.59 24.52 3.91
CA ARG A 232 -17.13 25.72 3.18
C ARG A 232 -15.97 26.40 3.90
N GLN A 233 -16.11 26.68 5.20
CA GLN A 233 -15.03 27.26 6.02
C GLN A 233 -13.77 26.41 6.04
N THR A 234 -13.91 25.07 5.99
CA THR A 234 -12.75 24.18 5.90
C THR A 234 -12.12 24.24 4.52
N ARG A 235 -12.93 24.24 3.45
CA ARG A 235 -12.44 24.44 2.08
C ARG A 235 -11.70 25.76 1.96
N ASP A 236 -12.25 26.88 2.43
CA ASP A 236 -11.62 28.20 2.35
C ASP A 236 -10.26 28.27 3.06
N VAL A 237 -10.09 27.59 4.20
CA VAL A 237 -8.79 27.51 4.90
C VAL A 237 -7.79 26.63 4.14
N LEU A 238 -8.31 25.63 3.43
CA LEU A 238 -7.50 24.73 2.65
C LEU A 238 -7.10 25.41 1.34
N THR A 239 -8.04 25.93 0.53
CA THR A 239 -7.88 26.68 -0.75
C THR A 239 -6.95 27.88 -0.60
N PRO A 240 -6.01 28.16 -1.53
CA PRO A 240 -5.09 29.26 -1.43
C PRO A 240 -5.78 30.51 -1.98
N ASP A 241 -5.18 31.66 -1.74
CA ASP A 241 -5.71 32.90 -2.28
C ASP A 241 -5.68 32.87 -3.81
N GLY A 242 -6.86 33.03 -4.43
CA GLY A 242 -7.02 33.16 -5.88
C GLY A 242 -7.21 31.85 -6.65
N GLU A 243 -7.28 30.68 -6.01
CA GLU A 243 -7.66 29.43 -6.68
C GLU A 243 -9.10 29.02 -6.38
N GLU A 244 -9.69 28.25 -7.31
CA GLU A 244 -11.00 27.61 -7.14
C GLU A 244 -10.87 26.19 -6.58
N TRP A 245 -11.88 25.72 -5.85
CA TRP A 245 -11.93 24.34 -5.34
C TRP A 245 -12.21 23.33 -6.46
N ILE A 246 -11.18 22.64 -6.97
CA ILE A 246 -11.27 21.77 -8.17
C ILE A 246 -10.87 20.30 -7.95
N GLU A 247 -10.49 19.50 -8.96
CA GLU A 247 -10.12 18.06 -8.83
C GLU A 247 -8.63 17.76 -9.15
N LYS A 248 -7.73 18.70 -8.89
CA LYS A 248 -6.28 18.59 -9.15
C LYS A 248 -5.42 18.54 -7.87
N TRP A 249 -4.42 17.65 -7.81
CA TRP A 249 -3.54 17.52 -6.64
C TRP A 249 -2.28 18.39 -6.80
N ILE A 250 -2.13 19.46 -6.00
CA ILE A 250 -0.96 20.35 -6.06
C ILE A 250 -0.20 20.32 -4.70
N PRO A 251 1.13 20.06 -4.69
CA PRO A 251 1.94 20.20 -3.48
C PRO A 251 2.13 21.68 -3.13
N TRP A 252 1.74 22.11 -1.91
CA TRP A 252 1.80 23.50 -1.47
C TRP A 252 2.35 23.66 -0.04
N PRO A 253 3.01 24.79 0.32
CA PRO A 253 3.51 25.05 1.66
C PRO A 253 2.42 25.20 2.73
N ASP A 254 2.78 24.86 3.97
CA ASP A 254 1.92 24.88 5.16
C ASP A 254 1.32 26.26 5.49
N ASN A 255 0.01 26.42 5.25
CA ASN A 255 -0.79 27.58 5.69
C ASN A 255 -1.30 27.45 7.13
N ILE A 256 -1.17 26.29 7.80
CA ILE A 256 -1.66 26.08 9.18
C ILE A 256 -0.53 26.29 10.20
N LYS A 257 0.18 27.42 10.12
CA LYS A 257 1.26 27.77 11.07
C LYS A 257 0.76 28.21 12.45
N LYS A 258 -0.55 28.33 12.71
CA LYS A 258 -1.06 28.88 13.98
C LYS A 258 -1.50 27.85 15.04
N ASN A 259 -1.75 26.59 14.69
CA ASN A 259 -2.35 25.60 15.62
C ASN A 259 -1.48 24.35 15.87
N GLY A 260 -0.18 24.38 15.54
CA GLY A 260 0.73 23.25 15.82
C GLY A 260 0.41 21.94 15.08
N MET A 261 -0.46 22.01 14.06
CA MET A 261 -0.75 20.89 13.16
C MET A 261 -0.24 21.22 11.77
N GLU A 262 0.85 20.58 11.37
CA GLU A 262 1.29 20.53 9.98
C GLU A 262 0.25 19.78 9.17
N VAL A 263 -0.51 20.47 8.33
CA VAL A 263 -1.50 19.86 7.46
C VAL A 263 -0.95 19.96 6.06
N TYR A 264 -0.50 18.83 5.49
CA TYR A 264 -0.39 18.75 4.04
C TYR A 264 -1.79 18.99 3.48
N ILE A 265 -1.90 20.15 2.84
CA ILE A 265 -3.17 20.72 2.47
C ILE A 265 -3.71 19.94 1.27
N ARG A 266 -5.03 19.67 1.27
CA ARG A 266 -5.73 19.60 0.00
C ARG A 266 -5.77 21.01 -0.47
N LEU A 267 -4.89 21.31 -1.37
CA LEU A 267 -5.18 22.32 -2.33
C LEU A 267 -5.63 21.60 -3.54
N ILE A 268 -6.96 21.60 -3.70
CA ILE A 268 -7.52 21.28 -4.98
C ILE A 268 -7.80 22.58 -5.69
#